data_AF-A0A8T4CBH5-F1
#
_entry.id   AF-A0A8T4CBH5-F1
#
_cell.length_a   1.000
_cell.length_b   1.000
_cell.length_c   1.000
_cell.angle_alpha   90.00
_cell.angle_beta   90.00
_cell.angle_gamma   90.00
#
_symmetry.space_group_name_H-M   'P 1'
#
loop_
_entity.id
_entity.type
_entity.pdbx_description
1 polymer ?
#
loop_
_entity_poly.entity_id
_entity_poly.type
_entity_poly.pdbx_seq_one_letter_code
_entity_poly.pdbx_strand_id
1 'polypeptide(L)'
;MKVKIRRQWNDWRVASVDIGKITSLHWDVISGGIGGKAIRPFIMGYVWCDDVEGELAHSCMHGSGPHHIKVTVVKKDNDRVVWDAVLKATLI
;
A
#
# COMPACT_ATOMS: atom_id res chain seq x y z
N MET A 1 9.32 -10.74 2.94
CA MET A 1 9.69 -9.54 3.73
C MET A 1 8.44 -8.69 3.82
N LYS A 2 7.98 -8.38 5.02
CA LYS A 2 6.73 -7.64 5.22
C LYS A 2 6.95 -6.14 5.06
N VAL A 3 6.06 -5.50 4.30
CA VAL A 3 5.99 -4.05 4.09
C VAL A 3 4.73 -3.56 4.78
N LYS A 4 4.86 -2.49 5.59
CA LYS A 4 3.73 -1.78 6.17
C LYS A 4 3.09 -0.86 5.13
N ILE A 5 1.79 -1.02 4.97
CA ILE A 5 0.97 -0.33 3.96
C ILE A 5 -0.23 0.35 4.63
N ARG A 6 -0.71 1.42 3.98
CA ARG A 6 -1.94 2.13 4.34
C ARG A 6 -2.85 2.24 3.12
N ARG A 7 -4.13 2.53 3.32
CA ARG A 7 -5.05 2.83 2.20
C ARG A 7 -4.74 4.19 1.56
N GLN A 8 -4.37 5.14 2.40
CA GLN A 8 -3.94 6.51 2.06
C GLN A 8 -2.86 6.95 3.07
N TRP A 9 -2.06 7.95 2.72
CA TRP A 9 -0.86 8.34 3.47
C TRP A 9 -1.12 8.71 4.96
N ASN A 10 -2.30 9.23 5.27
CA ASN A 10 -2.71 9.68 6.61
C ASN A 10 -3.75 8.77 7.28
N ASP A 11 -4.06 7.62 6.70
CA ASP A 11 -4.94 6.65 7.35
C ASP A 11 -4.30 6.17 8.65
N TRP A 12 -5.04 6.07 9.75
CA TRP A 12 -4.49 5.55 11.01
C TRP A 12 -4.28 4.04 10.97
N ARG A 13 -5.00 3.34 10.09
CA ARG A 13 -4.90 1.89 9.90
C ARG A 13 -3.62 1.53 9.16
N VAL A 14 -2.90 0.57 9.71
CA VAL A 14 -1.65 0.06 9.13
C VAL A 14 -1.76 -1.46 9.00
N ALA A 15 -1.64 -1.94 7.77
CA ALA A 15 -1.59 -3.36 7.46
C ALA A 15 -0.19 -3.78 7.00
N SER A 16 0.02 -5.08 6.83
CA SER A 16 1.28 -5.66 6.36
C SER A 16 1.03 -6.59 5.18
N VAL A 17 1.97 -6.65 4.25
CA VAL A 17 1.91 -7.53 3.07
C VAL A 17 3.33 -7.94 2.70
N ASP A 18 3.53 -9.11 2.08
CA ASP A 18 4.84 -9.45 1.53
C ASP A 18 5.16 -8.56 0.32
N ILE A 19 6.40 -8.05 0.23
CA ILE A 19 6.81 -7.15 -0.86
C ILE A 19 6.55 -7.74 -2.26
N GLY A 20 6.74 -9.06 -2.42
CA GLY A 20 6.49 -9.76 -3.69
C GLY A 20 5.01 -9.88 -4.07
N LYS A 21 4.09 -9.54 -3.17
CA LYS A 21 2.64 -9.45 -3.43
C LYS A 21 2.19 -8.03 -3.77
N ILE A 22 3.08 -7.04 -3.64
CA ILE A 22 2.78 -5.68 -4.07
C ILE A 22 3.13 -5.54 -5.55
N THR A 23 2.12 -5.27 -6.37
CA THR A 23 2.28 -5.08 -7.81
C THR A 23 2.34 -3.59 -8.17
N SER A 24 3.10 -3.27 -9.22
CA SER A 24 3.18 -1.92 -9.80
C SER A 24 3.54 -0.87 -8.75
N LEU A 25 4.68 -1.02 -8.08
CA LEU A 25 5.20 0.01 -7.18
C LEU A 25 5.65 1.24 -7.99
N HIS A 26 5.08 2.40 -7.70
CA HIS A 26 5.36 3.66 -8.42
C HIS A 26 5.19 4.86 -7.50
N TRP A 27 5.74 6.00 -7.92
CA TRP A 27 5.46 7.27 -7.28
C TRP A 27 4.16 7.86 -7.82
N ASP A 28 3.27 8.28 -6.92
CA ASP A 28 2.03 8.96 -7.27
C ASP A 28 1.63 9.94 -6.16
N VAL A 29 0.72 10.85 -6.49
CA VAL A 29 0.04 11.75 -5.56
C VAL A 29 -1.43 11.36 -5.35
N ILE A 30 -2.01 10.47 -6.16
CA ILE A 30 -3.42 10.07 -6.05
C ILE A 30 -3.54 8.75 -5.28
N SER A 31 -4.12 8.77 -4.08
CA SER A 31 -4.29 7.57 -3.26
C SER A 31 -5.36 6.62 -3.81
N GLY A 32 -5.42 5.41 -3.25
CA GLY A 32 -6.54 4.51 -3.50
C GLY A 32 -7.85 4.99 -2.88
N GLY A 33 -8.94 4.28 -3.20
CA GLY A 33 -10.27 4.53 -2.62
C GLY A 33 -10.97 5.66 -3.35
N ILE A 34 -11.27 6.74 -2.63
CA ILE A 34 -11.91 7.94 -3.18
C ILE A 34 -10.98 8.80 -4.06
N GLY A 35 -9.74 8.36 -4.33
CA GLY A 35 -8.79 9.10 -5.16
C GLY A 35 -8.25 10.38 -4.52
N GLY A 36 -8.09 10.39 -3.19
CA GLY A 36 -7.61 11.57 -2.46
C GLY A 36 -6.21 12.01 -2.91
N LYS A 37 -6.03 13.32 -3.11
CA LYS A 37 -4.72 13.91 -3.44
C LYS A 37 -3.86 14.00 -2.18
N ALA A 38 -2.70 13.35 -2.19
CA ALA A 38 -1.71 13.42 -1.13
C ALA A 38 -0.99 14.78 -1.13
N ILE A 39 -0.47 15.16 0.04
CA ILE A 39 0.27 16.42 0.22
C ILE A 39 1.61 16.47 -0.52
N ARG A 40 2.11 15.31 -0.96
CA ARG A 40 3.34 15.11 -1.73
C ARG A 40 3.32 13.74 -2.40
N PRO A 41 4.27 13.42 -3.30
CA PRO A 41 4.39 12.08 -3.84
C PRO A 41 4.68 11.04 -2.74
N PHE A 42 4.01 9.89 -2.83
CA PHE A 42 4.29 8.70 -2.03
C PHE A 42 4.50 7.51 -2.95
N ILE A 43 5.17 6.47 -2.44
CA ILE A 43 5.24 5.19 -3.12
C ILE A 43 3.89 4.50 -2.93
N MET A 44 3.29 4.11 -4.04
CA MET A 44 2.03 3.42 -4.10
C MET A 44 2.15 2.15 -4.92
N GLY A 45 1.29 1.19 -4.65
CA GLY A 45 1.20 -0.05 -5.40
C GLY A 45 -0.17 -0.66 -5.23
N TYR A 46 -0.33 -1.90 -5.64
CA TYR A 46 -1.59 -2.63 -5.51
C TYR A 46 -1.37 -3.97 -4.85
N VAL A 47 -2.34 -4.40 -4.06
CA VAL A 47 -2.35 -5.70 -3.37
C VAL A 47 -3.72 -6.34 -3.51
N TRP A 48 -3.79 -7.66 -3.42
CA TRP A 48 -5.07 -8.35 -3.23
C TRP A 48 -5.46 -8.33 -1.74
N CYS A 49 -6.74 -8.14 -1.44
CA CYS A 49 -7.20 -7.98 -0.06
C CYS A 49 -6.95 -9.19 0.85
N ASP A 50 -6.87 -10.38 0.27
CA ASP A 50 -6.58 -11.65 0.93
C ASP A 50 -5.07 -11.91 1.16
N ASP A 51 -4.19 -11.12 0.52
CA ASP A 51 -2.74 -11.13 0.79
C ASP A 51 -2.35 -10.22 1.99
N VAL A 52 -3.31 -9.49 2.58
CA VAL A 52 -3.07 -8.46 3.59
C VAL A 52 -3.27 -8.99 5.02
N GLU A 53 -2.31 -8.69 5.89
CA GLU A 53 -2.36 -8.96 7.33
C GLU A 53 -2.66 -7.67 8.11
N GLY A 54 -3.71 -7.69 8.94
CA GLY A 54 -4.12 -6.55 9.77
C GLY A 54 -5.24 -5.72 9.15
N GLU A 55 -5.37 -4.47 9.59
CA GLU A 55 -6.49 -3.60 9.19
C GLU A 55 -6.09 -2.69 8.03
N LEU A 56 -6.81 -2.82 6.92
CA LEU A 56 -6.73 -1.93 5.77
C LEU A 56 -8.14 -1.41 5.49
N ALA A 57 -8.31 -0.10 5.32
CA ALA A 57 -9.61 0.52 5.04
C ALA A 57 -10.22 0.03 3.71
N HIS A 58 -10.91 -1.10 3.78
CA HIS A 58 -11.71 -1.71 2.73
C HIS A 58 -12.72 -2.66 3.37
N SER A 59 -13.82 -2.92 2.68
CA SER A 59 -14.73 -4.00 3.04
C SER A 59 -15.02 -4.81 1.78
N CYS A 60 -15.05 -6.14 1.91
CA CYS A 60 -15.60 -6.98 0.84
C CYS A 60 -17.14 -6.92 0.79
N MET A 61 -17.76 -5.95 1.47
CA MET A 61 -19.22 -5.81 1.52
C MET A 61 -19.81 -5.25 0.21
N HIS A 62 -18.97 -4.66 -0.66
CA HIS A 62 -19.41 -4.00 -1.88
C HIS A 62 -19.25 -4.86 -3.15
N GLY A 63 -18.94 -6.15 -3.00
CA GLY A 63 -18.77 -7.09 -4.12
C GLY A 63 -18.03 -8.36 -3.72
N SER A 64 -17.99 -9.34 -4.64
CA SER A 64 -17.19 -10.55 -4.44
C SER A 64 -15.70 -10.22 -4.52
N GLY A 65 -14.96 -10.47 -3.44
CA GLY A 65 -13.50 -10.42 -3.45
C GLY A 65 -12.86 -11.62 -4.19
N PRO A 66 -11.52 -11.66 -4.26
CA PRO A 66 -10.59 -10.68 -3.70
C PRO A 66 -10.54 -9.37 -4.51
N HIS A 67 -10.24 -8.26 -3.82
CA HIS A 67 -10.19 -6.93 -4.42
C HIS A 67 -8.76 -6.50 -4.67
N HIS A 68 -8.49 -5.85 -5.80
CA HIS A 68 -7.20 -5.25 -6.11
C HIS A 68 -7.14 -3.82 -5.58
N ILE A 69 -6.46 -3.63 -4.46
CA ILE A 69 -6.51 -2.42 -3.65
C ILE A 69 -5.24 -1.61 -3.86
N LYS A 70 -5.37 -0.37 -4.36
CA LYS A 70 -4.27 0.60 -4.35
C LYS A 70 -3.90 0.97 -2.91
N VAL A 71 -2.62 0.85 -2.55
CA VAL A 71 -2.09 1.10 -1.22
C VAL A 71 -0.94 2.09 -1.28
N THR A 72 -0.68 2.74 -0.15
CA THR A 72 0.41 3.68 0.05
C THR A 72 1.42 3.10 1.03
N VAL A 73 2.70 3.11 0.65
CA VAL A 73 3.81 2.75 1.54
C VAL A 73 4.38 4.03 2.15
N VAL A 74 4.39 4.13 3.48
CA VAL A 74 4.90 5.30 4.20
C VAL A 74 6.22 4.95 4.89
N LYS A 75 7.26 5.76 4.64
CA LYS A 75 8.60 5.56 5.19
C LYS A 75 8.62 5.39 6.71
N LYS A 76 7.80 6.12 7.46
CA LYS A 76 7.81 6.08 8.93
C LYS A 76 7.33 4.74 9.52
N ASP A 77 6.57 3.95 8.76
CA ASP A 77 6.04 2.66 9.21
C ASP A 77 6.96 1.49 8.88
N ASN A 78 7.98 1.74 8.06
CA ASN A 78 8.87 0.72 7.53
C ASN A 78 10.29 1.01 8.02
N ASP A 79 10.98 0.00 8.54
CA ASP A 79 12.38 0.15 8.88
C ASP A 79 13.23 0.42 7.62
N ARG A 80 14.51 0.77 7.84
CA ARG A 80 15.42 1.12 6.75
C ARG A 80 15.58 0.01 5.70
N VAL A 81 15.69 -1.24 6.14
CA VAL A 81 15.95 -2.38 5.24
C VAL A 81 14.73 -2.60 4.34
N VAL A 82 13.53 -2.57 4.93
CA VAL A 82 12.28 -2.68 4.18
C VAL A 82 12.09 -1.50 3.24
N TRP A 83 12.36 -0.29 3.70
CA TRP A 83 12.22 0.92 2.88
C TRP A 83 13.15 0.93 1.67
N ASP A 84 14.41 0.53 1.85
CA ASP A 84 15.39 0.45 0.76
C ASP A 84 14.97 -0.61 -0.28
N ALA A 85 14.38 -1.73 0.17
CA ALA A 85 13.83 -2.75 -0.73
C ALA A 85 12.63 -2.22 -1.55
N VAL A 86 11.72 -1.47 -0.92
CA VAL A 86 10.58 -0.83 -1.61
C VAL A 86 11.08 0.18 -2.65
N LEU A 87 12.07 1.02 -2.30
CA LEU A 87 12.66 1.97 -3.24
C LEU A 87 13.26 1.26 -4.46
N LYS A 88 14.03 0.19 -4.24
CA LYS A 88 14.61 -0.61 -5.33
C LYS A 88 13.52 -1.19 -6.24
N ALA A 89 12.40 -1.61 -5.67
CA ALA A 89 11.27 -2.16 -6.40
C ALA A 89 10.46 -1.12 -7.20
N THR A 90 10.71 0.19 -7.04
CA THR A 90 10.12 1.24 -7.90
C THR A 90 10.92 1.52 -9.18
N LEU A 91 12.09 0.88 -9.35
CA LEU A 91 13.02 1.12 -10.46
C LEU A 91 13.00 0.00 -11.52
N ILE A 92 12.09 -0.97 -11.37
CA ILE A 92 11.90 -2.14 -12.23
C ILE A 92 10.49 -2.10 -12.82
#